data_AF-A0A2R7NTM1-F1
#
_entry.id   AF-A0A2R7NTM1-F1
#
_cell.length_a   1.000
_cell.length_b   1.000
_cell.length_c   1.000
_cell.angle_alpha   90.00
_cell.angle_beta   90.00
_cell.angle_gamma   90.00
#
_symmetry.space_group_name_H-M   'P 1'
#
loop_
_entity.id
_entity.type
_entity.pdbx_description
1 polymer ?
#
loop_
_entity_poly.entity_id
_entity_poly.type
_entity_poly.pdbx_seq_one_letter_code
_entity_poly.pdbx_strand_id
1 'polypeptide(L)'
;YYIGKKSDHTADYQIYYFPKEKLLFQDDLVWISKNGQPEKAGTRQEGLYRAIKDLNLDVKTVVQSWPVSDYGVKTVIPFGELEKTVNIK
;
A
#
# COMPACT_ATOMS: atom_id res chain seq x y z
N TYR A 1 -12.36 -3.07 4.31
CA TYR A 1 -11.82 -3.26 5.67
C TYR A 1 -11.51 -1.90 6.27
N TYR A 2 -11.92 -1.67 7.51
CA TYR A 2 -11.52 -0.51 8.29
C TYR A 2 -10.15 -0.77 8.91
N ILE A 3 -9.15 0.06 8.58
CA ILE A 3 -7.81 -0.02 9.17
C ILE A 3 -7.50 1.20 10.05
N GLY A 4 -8.24 2.30 9.89
CA GLY A 4 -8.23 3.45 10.78
C GLY A 4 -6.83 3.95 11.09
N LYS A 5 -6.55 4.17 12.37
CA LYS A 5 -5.24 4.62 12.88
C LYS A 5 -4.06 3.73 12.49
N LYS A 6 -4.27 2.45 12.13
CA LYS A 6 -3.16 1.59 11.63
C LYS A 6 -2.60 2.08 10.30
N SER A 7 -3.35 2.91 9.55
CA SER A 7 -2.88 3.50 8.28
C SER A 7 -1.81 4.57 8.46
N ASP A 8 -1.69 5.15 9.65
CA ASP A 8 -0.91 6.37 9.90
C ASP A 8 -1.22 7.55 8.93
N HIS A 9 -2.47 7.59 8.44
CA HIS A 9 -2.98 8.68 7.59
C HIS A 9 -4.17 9.40 8.24
N THR A 10 -5.24 8.65 8.54
CA THR A 10 -6.41 9.17 9.27
C THR A 10 -6.91 8.19 10.33
N ALA A 11 -7.80 8.65 11.20
CA ALA A 11 -8.40 7.79 12.22
C ALA A 11 -9.42 6.78 11.65
N ASP A 12 -9.87 6.98 10.41
CA ASP A 12 -11.02 6.32 9.81
C ASP A 12 -10.75 5.67 8.44
N TYR A 13 -9.47 5.52 8.10
CA TYR A 13 -9.03 4.99 6.80
C TYR A 13 -9.60 3.60 6.47
N GLN A 14 -10.02 3.42 5.22
CA GLN A 14 -10.56 2.18 4.69
C GLN A 14 -9.78 1.68 3.49
N ILE A 15 -9.77 0.37 3.31
CA ILE A 15 -9.20 -0.31 2.14
C ILE A 15 -10.24 -1.27 1.56
N TYR A 16 -10.15 -1.53 0.26
CA TYR A 16 -11.04 -2.46 -0.44
C TYR A 16 -10.21 -3.62 -0.98
N TYR A 17 -10.59 -4.85 -0.68
CA TYR A 17 -9.87 -6.04 -1.14
C TYR A 17 -10.79 -6.90 -1.97
N PHE A 18 -10.31 -7.26 -3.16
CA PHE A 18 -10.98 -8.07 -4.16
C PHE A 18 -10.31 -9.45 -4.17
N PRO A 19 -10.87 -10.45 -3.48
CA PRO A 19 -10.18 -11.72 -3.20
C PRO A 19 -9.94 -12.57 -4.44
N LYS A 20 -10.82 -12.50 -5.44
CA LYS A 20 -10.68 -13.26 -6.68
C LYS A 20 -9.47 -12.77 -7.49
N GLU A 21 -9.28 -11.46 -7.54
CA GLU A 21 -8.19 -10.78 -8.25
C GLU A 21 -6.92 -10.67 -7.40
N LYS A 22 -7.01 -10.96 -6.09
CA LYS A 22 -5.95 -10.75 -5.11
C LYS A 22 -5.45 -9.30 -5.11
N LEU A 23 -6.39 -8.38 -5.25
CA LEU A 23 -6.13 -6.95 -5.44
C LEU A 23 -6.60 -6.18 -4.22
N LEU A 24 -5.76 -5.29 -3.70
CA LEU A 24 -6.12 -4.34 -2.66
C LEU A 24 -6.11 -2.92 -3.24
N PHE A 25 -7.22 -2.22 -3.12
CA PHE A 25 -7.37 -0.83 -3.51
C PHE A 25 -7.34 0.07 -2.27
N GLN A 26 -6.58 1.15 -2.35
CA GLN A 26 -6.38 2.13 -1.30
C GLN A 26 -6.07 3.51 -1.92
N ASP A 27 -6.19 4.59 -1.16
CA ASP A 27 -5.99 5.94 -1.67
C ASP A 27 -4.52 6.35 -1.78
N ASP A 28 -3.81 6.67 -0.69
CA ASP A 28 -2.49 7.35 -0.74
C ASP A 28 -1.42 6.79 0.22
N LEU A 29 -1.51 5.53 0.65
CA LEU A 29 -0.60 4.93 1.63
C LEU A 29 0.72 4.43 1.05
N VAL A 30 0.89 4.30 -0.27
CA VAL A 30 2.06 3.66 -0.88
C VAL A 30 2.73 4.54 -1.93
N TRP A 31 3.86 5.15 -1.56
CA TRP A 31 4.58 6.10 -2.41
C TRP A 31 5.86 5.50 -2.97
N ILE A 32 5.71 4.52 -3.86
CA ILE A 32 6.85 3.92 -4.55
C ILE A 32 7.09 4.64 -5.87
N SER A 33 8.30 5.17 -6.06
CA SER A 33 8.70 5.85 -7.30
C SER A 33 8.60 4.91 -8.52
N LYS A 34 8.17 5.44 -9.66
CA LYS A 34 8.15 4.72 -10.96
C LYS A 34 9.56 4.44 -11.46
N ASN A 35 10.46 5.41 -11.31
CA ASN A 35 11.79 5.43 -11.96
C ASN A 35 12.96 5.55 -10.96
N GLY A 36 12.67 5.62 -9.66
CA GLY A 36 13.67 5.72 -8.59
C GLY A 36 14.12 4.37 -8.06
N GLN A 37 15.18 4.39 -7.25
CA GLN A 37 15.53 3.22 -6.44
C GLN A 37 14.47 3.00 -5.36
N PRO A 38 14.21 1.74 -4.95
CA PRO A 38 13.35 1.47 -3.81
C PRO A 38 13.87 2.17 -2.56
N GLU A 39 13.04 3.00 -1.95
CA GLU A 39 13.33 3.67 -0.69
C GLU A 39 12.70 2.90 0.48
N LYS A 40 13.25 3.10 1.67
CA LYS A 40 12.72 2.49 2.90
C LYS A 40 11.27 2.97 3.12
N ALA A 41 10.39 2.03 3.46
CA ALA A 41 8.99 2.32 3.72
C ALA A 41 8.85 3.37 4.84
N GLY A 42 8.01 4.37 4.60
CA GLY A 42 7.50 5.23 5.67
C GLY A 42 6.41 4.54 6.50
N THR A 43 6.00 5.19 7.57
CA THR A 43 5.00 4.67 8.53
C THR A 43 3.67 4.27 7.90
N ARG A 44 3.20 5.00 6.88
CA ARG A 44 1.96 4.65 6.14
C ARG A 44 2.07 3.33 5.37
N GLN A 45 3.18 3.12 4.66
CA GLN A 45 3.46 1.88 3.94
C GLN A 45 3.58 0.70 4.90
N GLU A 46 4.27 0.89 6.02
CA GLU A 46 4.36 -0.10 7.08
C GLU A 46 2.98 -0.42 7.68
N GLY A 47 2.17 0.60 7.91
CA GLY A 47 0.81 0.49 8.42
C GLY A 47 -0.09 -0.36 7.54
N LEU A 48 -0.07 -0.09 6.22
CA LEU A 48 -0.79 -0.90 5.24
C LEU A 48 -0.26 -2.34 5.21
N TYR A 49 1.06 -2.52 5.17
CA TYR A 49 1.67 -3.84 5.16
C TYR A 49 1.23 -4.67 6.38
N ARG A 50 1.33 -4.12 7.59
CA ARG A 50 0.89 -4.79 8.82
C ARG A 50 -0.60 -5.10 8.77
N ALA A 51 -1.44 -4.17 8.31
CA ALA A 51 -2.87 -4.41 8.16
C ALA A 51 -3.18 -5.60 7.23
N ILE A 52 -2.47 -5.72 6.10
CA ILE A 52 -2.61 -6.85 5.17
C ILE A 52 -2.24 -8.17 5.85
N LYS A 53 -1.14 -8.20 6.61
CA LYS A 53 -0.68 -9.40 7.34
C LYS A 53 -1.63 -9.78 8.47
N ASP A 54 -2.05 -8.81 9.30
CA ASP A 54 -2.97 -9.01 10.42
C ASP A 54 -4.33 -9.55 9.97
N LEU A 55 -4.83 -9.05 8.84
CA LEU A 55 -6.11 -9.48 8.23
C LEU A 55 -5.96 -10.78 7.42
N ASN A 56 -4.74 -11.32 7.29
CA ASN A 56 -4.41 -12.51 6.50
C ASN A 56 -4.94 -12.45 5.05
N LEU A 57 -4.77 -11.30 4.40
CA LEU A 57 -5.21 -11.10 3.01
C LEU A 57 -4.15 -11.63 2.03
N ASP A 58 -4.56 -12.47 1.07
CA ASP A 58 -3.70 -12.89 -0.05
C ASP A 58 -3.67 -11.81 -1.13
N VAL A 59 -2.84 -10.80 -0.93
CA VAL A 59 -2.67 -9.67 -1.86
C VAL A 59 -1.50 -9.94 -2.80
N LYS A 60 -1.73 -9.80 -4.11
CA LYS A 60 -0.71 -9.81 -5.15
C LYS A 60 -0.46 -8.43 -5.72
N THR A 61 -1.49 -7.59 -5.75
CA THR A 61 -1.42 -6.24 -6.33
C THR A 61 -2.07 -5.24 -5.39
N VAL A 62 -1.38 -4.14 -5.12
CA VAL A 62 -1.94 -2.94 -4.50
C VAL A 62 -2.20 -1.92 -5.59
N VAL A 63 -3.39 -1.33 -5.61
CA VAL A 63 -3.76 -0.20 -6.47
C VAL A 63 -3.93 1.03 -5.58
N GLN A 64 -3.20 2.08 -5.94
CA GLN A 64 -3.23 3.39 -5.32
C GLN A 64 -4.11 4.32 -6.16
N SER A 65 -5.15 4.93 -5.55
CA SER A 65 -6.12 5.78 -6.24
C SER A 65 -5.70 7.25 -6.35
N TRP A 66 -4.83 7.70 -5.45
CA TRP A 66 -4.34 9.07 -5.37
C TRP A 66 -2.79 9.08 -5.49
N PRO A 67 -2.19 10.03 -6.21
CA PRO A 67 -2.81 11.15 -6.89
C PRO A 67 -3.45 10.76 -8.23
N VAL A 68 -4.46 11.52 -8.64
CA VAL A 68 -5.16 11.34 -9.92
C VAL A 68 -4.40 11.90 -11.12
N SER A 69 -3.25 12.53 -10.90
CA SER A 69 -2.30 12.99 -11.92
C SER A 69 -0.91 12.43 -11.64
N ASP A 70 0.02 12.57 -12.59
CA ASP A 70 1.35 11.96 -12.46
C ASP A 70 2.23 12.70 -11.44
N TYR A 71 2.53 12.04 -10.32
CA TYR A 71 3.50 12.49 -9.29
C TYR A 71 4.79 11.66 -9.30
N GLY A 72 5.04 10.88 -10.36
CA GLY A 72 6.21 10.02 -10.45
C GLY A 72 6.14 8.76 -9.58
N VAL A 73 4.99 8.45 -8.98
CA VAL A 73 4.75 7.24 -8.16
C VAL A 73 3.87 6.23 -8.86
N LYS A 74 4.04 4.95 -8.51
CA LYS A 74 3.29 3.83 -9.11
C LYS A 74 1.84 3.82 -8.65
N THR A 75 0.92 3.66 -9.59
CA THR A 75 -0.51 3.41 -9.34
C THR A 75 -0.79 1.93 -9.09
N VAL A 76 -0.14 1.04 -9.86
CA VAL A 76 -0.27 -0.41 -9.75
C VAL A 76 1.04 -0.97 -9.20
N ILE A 77 0.97 -1.59 -8.03
CA ILE A 77 2.13 -1.92 -7.20
C ILE A 77 2.08 -3.40 -6.89
N PRO A 78 3.02 -4.23 -7.40
CA PRO A 78 3.14 -5.61 -6.95
C PRO A 78 3.37 -5.65 -5.45
N PHE A 79 2.65 -6.50 -4.72
CA PHE A 79 2.76 -6.56 -3.26
C PHE A 79 4.21 -6.86 -2.80
N GLY A 80 4.93 -7.69 -3.56
CA GLY A 80 6.35 -7.97 -3.32
C GLY A 80 7.28 -6.75 -3.42
N GLU A 81 6.88 -5.67 -4.10
CA GLU A 81 7.62 -4.41 -4.07
C GLU A 81 7.40 -3.64 -2.77
N LEU A 82 6.16 -3.57 -2.28
CA LEU A 82 5.87 -3.03 -0.96
C LEU A 82 6.63 -3.81 0.12
N GLU A 83 6.64 -5.14 0.05
CA GLU A 83 7.41 -5.99 0.96
C GLU A 83 8.91 -5.67 0.95
N LYS A 84 9.48 -5.40 -0.23
CA LYS A 84 10.89 -4.99 -0.32
C LYS A 84 11.13 -3.69 0.43
N THR A 85 10.31 -2.66 0.21
CA THR A 85 10.50 -1.34 0.87
C THR A 85 10.44 -1.43 2.40
N VAL A 86 9.58 -2.29 2.95
CA VAL A 86 9.45 -2.50 4.41
C VAL A 86 10.65 -3.24 4.99
N ASN A 87 11.34 -4.05 4.18
CA ASN A 87 12.49 -4.86 4.61
C ASN A 87 13.86 -4.20 4.35
N ILE A 88 13.90 -2.96 3.86
CA ILE A 88 15.15 -2.20 3.73
C ILE A 88 15.65 -1.83 5.13
N LYS A 89 16.89 -2.23 5.45
CA LYS A 89 17.53 -1.95 6.74
C LYS A 89 17.83 -0.47 6.90
#